data_AF-A0A6C0B6I1-F1
#
_entry.id   AF-A0A6C0B6I1-F1
#
_cell.length_a   1.000
_cell.length_b   1.000
_cell.length_c   1.000
_cell.angle_alpha   90.00
_cell.angle_beta   90.00
_cell.angle_gamma   90.00
#
_symmetry.space_group_name_H-M   'P 1'
#
loop_
_entity.id
_entity.type
_entity.pdbx_description
1 polymer ?
#
loop_
_entity_poly.entity_id
_entity_poly.type
_entity_poly.pdbx_seq_one_letter_code
_entity_poly.pdbx_strand_id
1 'polypeptide(L)'
;MNYDNDDDSDLDPLFEEEEENQQLDGPKQSGKYYIGACKLIKPDNYFFMLSTVSPILFLQYPLSVVQRYLESASIYYVNKPRINILKLLIQHNGSYTVLIKTHWISLIQRHWRSILRERQFIHRRRTSIVARRRFEMTGRYPPGLNVLPGLNGMMDAYTTS
;
A
#
# COMPACT_ATOMS: atom_id res chain seq x y z
N MET A 1 33.47 -9.74 18.82
CA MET A 1 32.06 -9.94 18.42
C MET A 1 32.11 -10.79 17.16
N ASN A 2 31.62 -12.03 17.23
CA ASN A 2 31.46 -12.88 16.05
C ASN A 2 30.37 -12.25 15.18
N TYR A 3 30.73 -11.85 13.96
CA TYR A 3 29.77 -11.65 12.89
C TYR A 3 29.47 -13.06 12.36
N ASP A 4 28.42 -13.70 12.89
CA ASP A 4 27.88 -14.91 12.28
C ASP A 4 27.35 -14.52 10.91
N ASN A 5 28.10 -14.91 9.88
CA ASN A 5 27.95 -14.55 8.48
C ASN A 5 27.05 -15.56 7.73
N ASP A 6 26.15 -16.25 8.45
CA ASP A 6 25.32 -17.34 7.90
C ASP A 6 23.86 -16.94 7.63
N ASP A 7 23.38 -15.78 8.11
CA ASP A 7 21.96 -15.42 7.94
C ASP A 7 21.68 -14.78 6.56
N ASP A 8 22.64 -14.09 5.95
CA ASP A 8 22.42 -13.36 4.69
C ASP A 8 22.55 -14.21 3.42
N SER A 9 23.03 -15.46 3.52
CA SER A 9 23.12 -16.39 2.37
C SER A 9 21.75 -16.62 1.70
N ASP A 10 20.67 -16.56 2.47
CA ASP A 10 19.31 -16.71 1.96
C ASP A 10 18.84 -15.50 1.09
N LEU A 11 19.58 -14.38 1.12
CA LEU A 11 19.29 -13.18 0.35
C LEU A 11 20.05 -13.13 -0.98
N ASP A 12 21.12 -13.91 -1.14
CA ASP A 12 21.96 -13.91 -2.36
C ASP A 12 21.13 -14.04 -3.64
N PRO A 13 20.13 -14.96 -3.73
CA PRO A 13 19.31 -15.08 -4.95
C PRO A 13 18.51 -13.80 -5.27
N LEU A 14 18.08 -13.03 -4.25
CA LEU A 14 17.37 -11.78 -4.47
C LEU A 14 18.31 -10.69 -4.99
N PHE A 15 19.54 -10.63 -4.47
CA PHE A 15 20.54 -9.69 -4.94
C PHE A 15 20.93 -9.97 -6.38
N GLU A 16 21.21 -11.24 -6.70
CA GLU A 16 21.51 -11.67 -8.07
C GLU A 16 20.38 -11.32 -9.04
N GLU A 17 19.12 -11.65 -8.71
CA GLU A 17 17.98 -11.36 -9.59
C GLU A 17 17.72 -9.85 -9.76
N GLU A 18 17.86 -9.04 -8.71
CA GLU A 18 17.72 -7.58 -8.85
C GLU A 18 18.88 -6.95 -9.64
N GLU A 19 20.08 -7.54 -9.59
CA GLU A 19 21.25 -7.08 -10.34
C GLU A 19 21.09 -7.41 -11.83
N GLU A 20 20.73 -8.66 -12.16
CA GLU A 20 20.46 -9.10 -13.53
C GLU A 20 19.37 -8.26 -14.20
N ASN A 21 18.33 -7.91 -13.45
CA ASN A 21 17.22 -7.07 -13.91
C ASN A 21 17.54 -5.56 -13.89
N GLN A 22 18.79 -5.17 -13.60
CA GLN A 22 19.25 -3.78 -13.50
C GLN A 22 18.40 -2.93 -12.56
N GLN A 23 17.87 -3.52 -11.49
CA GLN A 23 16.95 -2.86 -10.58
C GLN A 23 17.66 -2.27 -9.35
N LEU A 24 18.80 -2.87 -8.98
CA LEU A 24 19.74 -2.37 -7.97
C LEU A 24 20.41 -1.06 -8.44
N ASP A 25 21.27 -1.14 -9.48
CA ASP A 25 22.09 -0.01 -9.93
C ASP A 25 21.63 0.66 -11.22
N GLY A 26 20.52 0.21 -11.80
CA GLY A 26 19.97 0.83 -13.01
C GLY A 26 19.41 2.24 -12.77
N PRO A 27 19.29 3.04 -13.85
CA PRO A 27 18.79 4.40 -13.75
C PRO A 27 17.32 4.41 -13.30
N LYS A 28 17.04 5.04 -12.15
CA LYS A 28 15.67 5.27 -11.70
C LYS A 28 15.06 6.48 -12.41
N GLN A 29 13.74 6.44 -12.61
CA GLN A 29 13.01 7.44 -13.39
C GLN A 29 12.09 8.26 -12.48
N SER A 30 12.21 9.58 -12.56
CA SER A 30 11.31 10.50 -11.84
C SER A 30 9.86 10.30 -12.28
N GLY A 31 8.93 10.33 -11.34
CA GLY A 31 7.50 10.10 -11.55
C GLY A 31 7.06 8.64 -11.57
N LYS A 32 7.99 7.67 -11.67
CA LYS A 32 7.69 6.24 -11.66
C LYS A 32 7.41 5.73 -10.24
N TYR A 33 6.67 4.62 -10.17
CA TYR A 33 6.34 3.94 -8.93
C TYR A 33 7.35 2.82 -8.64
N TYR A 34 7.71 2.70 -7.37
CA TYR A 34 8.62 1.69 -6.84
C TYR A 34 8.05 1.11 -5.56
N ILE A 35 8.43 -0.13 -5.23
CA ILE A 35 8.14 -0.75 -3.95
C ILE A 35 9.43 -0.71 -3.13
N GLY A 36 9.37 -0.23 -1.89
CA GLY A 36 10.59 -0.12 -1.11
C GLY A 36 10.45 0.60 0.22
N ALA A 37 11.61 0.88 0.81
CA ALA A 37 11.76 1.58 2.06
C ALA A 37 12.05 3.06 1.83
N CYS A 38 11.60 3.90 2.75
CA CYS A 38 11.92 5.32 2.77
C CYS A 38 12.08 5.82 4.20
N LYS A 39 12.83 6.92 4.36
CA LYS A 39 13.04 7.57 5.67
C LYS A 39 12.69 9.04 5.59
N LEU A 40 11.96 9.51 6.60
CA LEU A 40 11.69 10.94 6.77
C LEU A 40 12.97 11.63 7.25
N ILE A 41 13.42 12.63 6.51
CA ILE A 41 14.51 13.51 6.92
C ILE A 41 13.90 14.81 7.44
N LYS A 42 14.30 15.18 8.65
CA LYS A 42 14.00 16.48 9.27
C LYS A 42 15.21 17.40 9.10
N PRO A 43 15.03 18.73 8.94
CA PRO A 43 13.80 19.49 9.17
C PRO A 43 12.82 19.60 7.99
N ASP A 44 13.27 19.35 6.76
CA ASP A 44 12.52 19.70 5.55
C ASP A 44 11.29 18.83 5.26
N ASN A 45 11.02 17.80 6.07
CA ASN A 45 9.88 16.89 5.98
C ASN A 45 9.76 16.16 4.63
N TYR A 46 10.90 15.88 3.98
CA TYR A 46 10.94 15.03 2.78
C TYR A 46 11.25 13.57 3.14
N PHE A 47 10.65 12.65 2.39
CA PHE A 47 10.99 11.24 2.45
C PHE A 47 12.08 10.93 1.43
N PHE A 48 13.20 10.38 1.88
CA PHE A 48 14.25 9.84 1.03
C PHE A 48 13.97 8.39 0.71
N MET A 49 14.14 8.02 -0.57
CA MET A 49 14.17 6.63 -0.99
C MET A 49 15.43 5.97 -0.41
N LEU A 50 15.28 4.80 0.20
CA LEU A 50 16.40 4.07 0.79
C LEU A 50 16.82 2.88 -0.07
N SER A 51 15.92 1.94 -0.25
CA SER A 51 16.11 0.70 -1.00
C SER A 51 14.78 0.35 -1.68
N THR A 52 14.86 -0.36 -2.79
CA THR A 52 13.69 -0.78 -3.57
C THR A 52 13.80 -2.25 -3.90
N VAL A 53 12.66 -2.87 -4.16
CA VAL A 53 12.54 -4.24 -4.66
C VAL A 53 11.62 -4.22 -5.87
N SER A 54 11.87 -5.08 -6.85
CA SER A 54 11.00 -5.28 -8.00
C SER A 54 9.63 -5.82 -7.57
N PRO A 55 8.56 -5.52 -8.33
CA PRO A 55 7.23 -6.07 -8.06
C PRO A 55 7.19 -7.60 -8.12
N ILE A 56 8.03 -8.23 -8.96
CA ILE A 56 8.09 -9.68 -9.11
C ILE A 56 8.59 -10.30 -7.81
N LEU A 57 9.75 -9.87 -7.33
CA LEU A 57 10.35 -10.38 -6.10
C LEU A 57 9.50 -10.06 -4.86
N PHE A 58 8.88 -8.88 -4.81
CA PHE A 58 7.95 -8.52 -3.74
C PHE A 58 6.76 -9.51 -3.62
N LEU A 59 6.27 -10.06 -4.74
CA LEU A 59 5.14 -10.99 -4.77
C LEU A 59 5.58 -12.45 -4.59
N GLN A 60 6.81 -12.78 -4.98
CA GLN A 60 7.35 -14.13 -4.91
C GLN A 60 7.82 -14.50 -3.50
N TYR A 61 8.41 -13.57 -2.77
CA TYR A 61 9.04 -13.85 -1.47
C TYR A 61 8.15 -13.45 -0.27
N PRO A 62 8.29 -14.13 0.88
CA PRO A 62 7.64 -13.71 2.11
C PRO A 62 8.06 -12.29 2.52
N LEU A 63 7.13 -11.54 3.11
CA LEU A 63 7.36 -10.15 3.50
C LEU A 63 8.59 -9.98 4.41
N SER A 64 8.83 -10.93 5.32
CA SER A 64 10.00 -10.91 6.21
C SER A 64 11.32 -10.97 5.46
N VAL A 65 11.40 -11.77 4.39
CA VAL A 65 12.60 -11.87 3.54
C VAL A 65 12.80 -10.58 2.77
N VAL A 66 11.74 -10.03 2.18
CA VAL A 66 11.82 -8.74 1.48
C VAL A 66 12.23 -7.61 2.42
N GLN A 67 11.76 -7.62 3.68
CA GLN A 67 12.18 -6.62 4.67
C GLN A 67 13.66 -6.73 5.03
N ARG A 68 14.18 -7.95 5.21
CA ARG A 68 15.61 -8.20 5.44
C ARG A 68 16.45 -7.76 4.24
N TYR A 69 16.02 -8.11 3.03
CA TYR A 69 16.65 -7.64 1.78
C TYR A 69 16.71 -6.11 1.74
N LEU A 70 15.60 -5.41 1.98
CA LEU A 70 15.57 -3.95 1.95
C LEU A 70 16.41 -3.31 3.05
N GLU A 71 16.57 -3.98 4.20
CA GLU A 71 17.45 -3.55 5.29
C GLU A 71 18.93 -3.71 4.89
N SER A 72 19.29 -4.86 4.32
CA SER A 72 20.65 -5.18 3.85
C SER A 72 21.08 -4.32 2.65
N ALA A 73 20.18 -4.11 1.67
CA ALA A 73 20.44 -3.30 0.49
C ALA A 73 20.50 -1.79 0.77
N SER A 74 20.15 -1.33 1.98
CA SER A 74 20.16 0.10 2.31
C SER A 74 21.47 0.54 2.96
N ILE A 75 22.01 1.65 2.46
CA ILE A 75 23.16 2.34 3.11
C ILE A 75 22.77 2.88 4.50
N TYR A 76 21.48 3.15 4.74
CA TYR A 76 20.99 3.61 6.03
C TYR A 76 20.34 2.48 6.79
N TYR A 77 20.90 2.16 7.96
CA TYR A 77 20.29 1.20 8.87
C TYR A 77 18.88 1.66 9.28
N VAL A 78 17.89 0.82 8.99
CA VAL A 78 16.50 0.96 9.43
C VAL A 78 16.02 -0.42 9.86
N ASN A 79 15.90 -0.62 11.16
CA ASN A 79 15.36 -1.86 11.72
C ASN A 79 13.93 -2.09 11.19
N LYS A 80 13.72 -3.22 10.50
CA LYS A 80 12.41 -3.65 9.96
C LYS A 80 11.76 -2.55 9.13
N PRO A 81 12.30 -2.23 7.93
CA PRO A 81 11.78 -1.15 7.12
C PRO A 81 10.32 -1.39 6.76
N ARG A 82 9.51 -0.34 6.86
CA ARG A 82 8.13 -0.38 6.38
C ARG A 82 8.13 -0.28 4.86
N ILE A 83 7.63 -1.32 4.22
CA ILE A 83 7.50 -1.37 2.76
C ILE A 83 6.34 -0.48 2.32
N ASN A 84 6.61 0.38 1.35
CA ASN A 84 5.66 1.32 0.78
C ASN A 84 5.71 1.30 -0.75
N ILE A 85 4.62 1.74 -1.37
CA ILE A 85 4.56 2.13 -2.77
C ILE A 85 4.98 3.60 -2.81
N LEU A 86 6.11 3.84 -3.47
CA LEU A 86 6.82 5.11 -3.53
C LEU A 86 6.68 5.68 -4.94
N LYS A 87 6.27 6.95 -5.06
CA LYS A 87 6.41 7.69 -6.32
C LYS A 87 7.70 8.49 -6.25
N LEU A 88 8.69 8.16 -7.08
CA LEU A 88 10.00 8.80 -7.09
C LEU A 88 9.91 10.22 -7.64
N LEU A 89 10.64 11.13 -7.01
CA LEU A 89 10.86 12.51 -7.43
C LEU A 89 12.37 12.76 -7.34
N ILE A 90 13.01 12.84 -8.50
CA ILE A 90 14.42 13.20 -8.61
C ILE A 90 14.51 14.73 -8.55
N GLN A 91 15.19 15.22 -7.52
CA GLN A 91 15.41 16.65 -7.29
C GLN A 91 16.50 17.19 -8.22
N HIS A 92 16.58 18.52 -8.36
CA HIS A 92 17.62 19.16 -9.18
C HIS A 92 19.05 18.82 -8.76
N ASN A 93 19.27 18.51 -7.47
CA ASN A 93 20.56 18.09 -6.93
C ASN A 93 20.83 16.59 -7.09
N GLY A 94 20.00 15.85 -7.84
CA GLY A 94 20.11 14.41 -8.05
C GLY A 94 19.57 13.56 -6.89
N SER A 95 19.07 14.16 -5.81
CA SER A 95 18.57 13.38 -4.67
C SER A 95 17.23 12.71 -4.96
N TYR A 96 17.06 11.49 -4.43
CA TYR A 96 15.87 10.66 -4.62
C TYR A 96 14.89 10.86 -3.46
N THR A 97 13.91 11.74 -3.69
CA THR A 97 12.79 11.97 -2.77
C THR A 97 11.55 11.20 -3.21
N VAL A 98 10.63 10.90 -2.30
CA VAL A 98 9.45 10.08 -2.61
C VAL A 98 8.16 10.59 -2.00
N LEU A 99 7.06 10.35 -2.71
CA LEU A 99 5.71 10.43 -2.15
C LEU A 99 5.22 9.03 -1.77
N ILE A 100 4.83 8.85 -0.51
CA ILE A 100 4.27 7.59 -0.01
C ILE A 100 2.83 7.45 -0.49
N LYS A 101 2.56 6.50 -1.39
CA LYS A 101 1.23 6.25 -1.97
C LYS A 101 0.45 5.19 -1.21
N THR A 102 1.12 4.29 -0.49
CA THR A 102 0.45 3.29 0.37
C THR A 102 -0.47 3.93 1.40
N HIS A 103 -0.11 5.09 1.95
CA HIS A 103 -0.94 5.81 2.90
C HIS A 103 -2.29 6.21 2.28
N TRP A 104 -2.27 6.83 1.10
CA TRP A 104 -3.47 7.25 0.37
C TRP A 104 -4.34 6.07 -0.05
N ILE A 105 -3.72 5.01 -0.56
CA ILE A 105 -4.44 3.77 -0.91
C ILE A 105 -5.12 3.18 0.34
N SER A 106 -4.44 3.18 1.49
CA SER A 106 -5.01 2.67 2.75
C SER A 106 -6.23 3.45 3.20
N LEU A 107 -6.23 4.78 3.03
CA LEU A 107 -7.38 5.63 3.36
C LEU A 107 -8.58 5.32 2.47
N ILE A 108 -8.36 5.25 1.16
CA ILE A 108 -9.40 4.88 0.17
C ILE A 108 -9.97 3.51 0.52
N GLN A 109 -9.11 2.51 0.72
CA GLN A 109 -9.52 1.16 1.08
C GLN A 109 -10.28 1.12 2.42
N ARG A 110 -9.90 1.93 3.41
CA ARG A 110 -10.61 2.00 4.70
C ARG A 110 -12.03 2.50 4.52
N HIS A 111 -12.21 3.55 3.71
CA HIS A 111 -13.53 4.09 3.40
C HIS A 111 -14.37 3.06 2.62
N TRP A 112 -13.78 2.41 1.62
CA TRP A 112 -14.46 1.36 0.85
C TRP A 112 -14.90 0.18 1.73
N ARG A 113 -14.04 -0.27 2.66
CA ARG A 113 -14.40 -1.30 3.63
C ARG A 113 -15.57 -0.85 4.52
N SER A 114 -15.63 0.43 4.89
CA SER A 114 -16.76 0.98 5.66
C SER A 114 -18.07 0.85 4.88
N ILE A 115 -18.10 1.33 3.64
CA ILE A 115 -19.29 1.28 2.79
C ILE A 115 -19.71 -0.16 2.49
N LEU A 116 -18.75 -1.04 2.20
CA LEU A 116 -19.04 -2.45 1.95
C LEU A 116 -19.69 -3.13 3.16
N ARG A 117 -19.27 -2.81 4.39
CA ARG A 117 -19.92 -3.31 5.60
C ARG A 117 -21.36 -2.81 5.73
N GLU A 118 -21.61 -1.54 5.45
CA GLU A 118 -22.96 -0.96 5.47
C GLU A 118 -23.87 -1.65 4.43
N ARG A 119 -23.35 -1.86 3.20
CA ARG A 119 -24.06 -2.61 2.16
C ARG A 119 -24.39 -4.03 2.59
N GLN A 120 -23.41 -4.73 3.17
CA GLN A 120 -23.62 -6.10 3.68
C GLN A 120 -24.69 -6.12 4.78
N PHE A 121 -24.70 -5.13 5.69
CA PHE A 121 -25.72 -4.99 6.71
C PHE A 121 -27.11 -4.79 6.09
N ILE A 122 -27.25 -3.84 5.15
CA ILE A 122 -28.53 -3.58 4.46
C ILE A 122 -28.99 -4.84 3.72
N HIS A 123 -28.10 -5.51 3.00
CA HIS A 123 -28.42 -6.72 2.24
C HIS A 123 -28.94 -7.83 3.17
N ARG A 124 -28.25 -8.10 4.29
CA ARG A 124 -28.68 -9.07 5.31
C ARG A 124 -30.03 -8.71 5.95
N ARG A 125 -30.32 -7.43 6.12
CA ARG A 125 -31.61 -6.98 6.67
C ARG A 125 -32.74 -7.09 5.66
N ARG A 126 -32.46 -6.80 4.38
CA ARG A 126 -33.43 -6.93 3.27
C ARG A 126 -33.84 -8.38 3.00
N THR A 127 -32.98 -9.36 3.29
CA THR A 127 -33.33 -10.78 3.15
C THR A 127 -34.25 -11.29 4.26
N SER A 128 -34.46 -10.54 5.34
CA SER A 128 -35.37 -10.94 6.43
C SER A 128 -36.82 -11.04 5.97
N ILE A 129 -37.57 -11.97 6.56
CA ILE A 129 -39.00 -12.23 6.23
C ILE A 129 -39.83 -10.95 6.39
N VAL A 130 -39.59 -10.18 7.47
CA VAL A 130 -40.31 -8.93 7.73
C VAL A 130 -40.05 -7.89 6.64
N ALA A 131 -38.78 -7.74 6.23
CA ALA A 131 -38.42 -6.78 5.18
C ALA A 131 -38.99 -7.18 3.82
N ARG A 132 -38.95 -8.48 3.49
CA ARG A 132 -39.53 -9.01 2.24
C ARG A 132 -41.04 -8.85 2.19
N ARG A 133 -41.76 -9.23 3.24
CA ARG A 133 -43.22 -9.09 3.32
C ARG A 133 -43.65 -7.63 3.17
N ARG A 134 -42.93 -6.69 3.79
CA ARG A 134 -43.22 -5.26 3.63
C ARG A 134 -42.99 -4.78 2.20
N PHE A 135 -41.89 -5.22 1.58
CA PHE A 135 -41.59 -4.91 0.19
C PHE A 135 -42.67 -5.46 -0.75
N GLU A 136 -43.15 -6.69 -0.53
CA GLU A 136 -44.24 -7.30 -1.29
C GLU A 136 -45.55 -6.50 -1.17
N MET A 137 -45.88 -6.01 0.04
CA MET A 137 -47.12 -5.24 0.25
C MET A 137 -47.05 -3.77 -0.21
N THR A 138 -45.86 -3.15 -0.18
CA THR A 138 -45.74 -1.68 -0.33
C THR A 138 -44.76 -1.24 -1.43
N GLY A 139 -44.05 -2.17 -2.06
CA GLY A 139 -42.95 -1.89 -3.00
C GLY A 139 -41.72 -1.24 -2.35
N ARG A 140 -41.67 -1.14 -1.02
CA ARG A 140 -40.60 -0.45 -0.28
C ARG A 140 -40.09 -1.28 0.90
N TYR A 141 -38.79 -1.18 1.17
CA TYR A 141 -38.20 -1.79 2.36
C TYR A 141 -38.51 -0.97 3.62
N PRO A 142 -38.32 -1.54 4.82
CA PRO A 142 -38.41 -0.79 6.07
C PRO A 142 -37.51 0.47 6.07
N PRO A 143 -37.85 1.50 6.87
CA PRO A 143 -37.01 2.69 7.05
C PRO A 143 -35.56 2.32 7.36
N GLY A 144 -34.60 3.04 6.78
CA GLY A 144 -33.17 2.74 6.90
C GLY A 144 -32.65 1.64 5.98
N LEU A 145 -33.51 0.93 5.24
CA LEU A 145 -33.11 -0.10 4.27
C LEU A 145 -33.43 0.25 2.83
N ASN A 146 -34.00 1.43 2.55
CA ASN A 146 -34.42 1.82 1.20
C ASN A 146 -33.26 2.33 0.34
N VAL A 147 -32.26 2.96 0.95
CA VAL A 147 -31.09 3.50 0.25
C VAL A 147 -29.96 2.48 0.35
N LEU A 148 -29.31 2.18 -0.77
CA LEU A 148 -28.05 1.45 -0.79
C LEU A 148 -26.95 2.48 -1.07
N PRO A 149 -25.92 2.62 -0.22
CA PRO A 149 -24.87 3.60 -0.44
C PRO A 149 -24.18 3.32 -1.78
N GLY A 150 -23.98 4.34 -2.62
CA GLY A 150 -23.43 4.21 -3.97
C GLY A 150 -21.94 3.83 -4.02
N LEU A 151 -21.46 3.29 -5.16
CA LEU A 151 -20.02 3.13 -5.42
C LEU A 151 -19.41 4.39 -6.04
N ASN A 152 -20.22 5.18 -6.75
CA ASN A 152 -19.81 6.43 -7.37
C ASN A 152 -19.90 7.55 -6.32
N GLY A 153 -18.89 8.42 -6.28
CA GLY A 153 -18.83 9.51 -5.30
C GLY A 153 -18.46 9.05 -3.88
N MET A 154 -17.92 7.84 -3.68
CA MET A 154 -17.51 7.39 -2.34
C MET A 154 -16.51 8.32 -1.66
N MET A 155 -15.66 9.00 -2.44
CA MET A 155 -14.69 9.95 -1.90
C MET A 155 -15.21 11.39 -1.91
N ASP A 156 -16.45 11.62 -2.34
CA ASP A 156 -17.06 12.95 -2.44
C ASP A 156 -17.35 13.56 -1.04
N ALA A 157 -17.40 12.73 0.00
CA ALA A 157 -17.39 13.21 1.38
C ALA A 157 -16.14 14.05 1.73
N TYR A 158 -15.09 14.00 0.91
CA TYR A 158 -13.82 14.69 1.12
C TYR A 158 -13.52 15.78 0.08
N THR A 159 -14.43 16.07 -0.86
CA THR A 159 -14.25 17.05 -1.95
C THR A 159 -14.77 18.45 -1.60
N THR A 160 -15.22 18.68 -0.37
CA THR A 160 -15.72 19.98 0.08
C THR A 160 -14.63 21.06 0.00
N SER A 161 -14.77 21.93 -1.01
CA SER A 161 -14.21 23.28 -1.12
C SER A 161 -15.37 24.25 -1.30
#